data_AF-A0A2P5LMI9-F1
#
_entry.id   AF-A0A2P5LMI9-F1
#
_cell.length_a   1.000
_cell.length_b   1.000
_cell.length_c   1.000
_cell.angle_alpha   90.00
_cell.angle_beta   90.00
_cell.angle_gamma   90.00
#
_symmetry.space_group_name_H-M   'P 1'
#
loop_
_entity.id
_entity.type
_entity.pdbx_description
1 polymer ?
#
loop_
_entity_poly.entity_id
_entity_poly.type
_entity_poly.pdbx_seq_one_letter_code
_entity_poly.pdbx_strand_id
1 'polypeptide(L)' 'MNKIEAEDELRQEYDVQNLQVRKLGPGRKKFCDTVRLEPDVIAAFPNAEAVNEALRYLIEVAKRSTSQSQRSSELR' A
#
# COMPACT_ATOMS: atom_id res chain seq x y z
N MET A 1 -20.22 -49.16 21.85
CA MET A 1 -19.67 -48.01 21.09
C MET A 1 -18.85 -47.16 22.05
N ASN A 2 -17.52 -47.23 21.97
CA ASN A 2 -16.67 -46.29 22.71
C ASN A 2 -16.57 -44.99 21.90
N LYS A 3 -17.01 -43.89 22.51
CA LYS A 3 -16.96 -42.54 21.96
C LYS A 3 -15.51 -42.08 22.04
N ILE A 4 -14.82 -42.08 20.90
CA ILE A 4 -13.51 -41.44 20.78
C ILE A 4 -13.80 -39.95 20.81
N GLU A 5 -13.53 -39.32 21.95
CA GLU A 5 -13.45 -37.86 22.06
C GLU A 5 -12.21 -37.46 21.26
N ALA A 6 -12.37 -37.28 19.95
CA ALA A 6 -11.33 -36.76 19.11
C ALA A 6 -11.07 -35.33 19.56
N GLU A 7 -9.87 -35.09 20.09
CA GLU A 7 -9.30 -33.76 20.30
C GLU A 7 -9.43 -33.00 18.98
N ASP A 8 -10.42 -32.12 18.91
CA ASP A 8 -10.71 -31.24 17.77
C ASP A 8 -9.73 -30.06 17.77
N GLU A 9 -8.46 -30.35 18.03
CA GLU A 9 -7.38 -29.37 18.08
C GLU A 9 -6.65 -29.36 16.74
N LEU A 10 -6.69 -28.22 16.07
CA LEU A 10 -5.94 -27.99 14.84
C LEU A 10 -4.44 -28.17 15.12
N ARG A 11 -3.73 -28.85 14.21
CA ARG A 11 -2.27 -28.95 14.32
C ARG A 11 -1.64 -27.57 14.22
N GLN A 12 -0.47 -27.38 14.83
CA GLN A 12 0.23 -26.09 14.89
C GLN A 12 0.52 -25.49 13.50
N GLU A 13 0.70 -26.32 12.48
CA GLU A 13 0.89 -25.88 11.09
C GLU A 13 -0.36 -25.25 10.46
N TYR A 14 -1.54 -25.47 11.04
CA TYR A 14 -2.82 -24.92 10.62
C TYR A 14 -3.28 -23.74 11.51
N ASP A 15 -2.35 -23.02 12.15
CA ASP A 15 -2.68 -21.77 12.85
C ASP A 15 -3.15 -20.69 11.86
N VAL A 16 -4.47 -20.46 11.86
CA VAL A 16 -5.12 -19.47 10.99
C VAL A 16 -5.11 -18.05 11.54
N GLN A 17 -4.66 -17.83 12.79
CA GLN A 17 -4.71 -16.52 13.47
C GLN A 17 -3.90 -15.45 12.72
N ASN A 18 -2.81 -15.86 12.07
CA ASN A 18 -1.90 -14.97 11.34
C ASN A 18 -2.10 -14.96 9.82
N LEU A 19 -3.09 -15.70 9.31
CA LEU A 19 -3.34 -15.77 7.87
C LEU A 19 -4.01 -14.50 7.37
N GLN A 20 -3.42 -13.89 6.35
CA GLN A 20 -4.06 -12.78 5.63
C GLN A 20 -5.23 -13.32 4.79
N VAL A 21 -6.46 -13.00 5.20
CA VAL A 21 -7.66 -13.42 4.47
C VAL A 21 -7.74 -12.69 3.13
N ARG A 22 -7.75 -13.44 2.02
CA ARG A 22 -7.88 -12.90 0.66
C ARG A 22 -9.23 -13.22 0.06
N LYS A 23 -9.98 -12.20 -0.36
CA LYS A 23 -11.25 -12.37 -1.06
C LYS A 23 -11.02 -12.81 -2.50
N LEU A 24 -11.21 -14.10 -2.80
CA LEU A 24 -11.17 -14.66 -4.15
C LEU A 24 -12.60 -14.84 -4.70
N GLY A 25 -12.84 -14.55 -5.97
CA GLY A 25 -14.13 -14.83 -6.61
C GLY A 25 -14.28 -14.23 -8.01
N PRO A 26 -15.16 -14.81 -8.85
CA PRO A 26 -15.45 -14.28 -10.18
C PRO A 26 -15.97 -12.84 -10.07
N GLY A 27 -15.30 -11.91 -10.75
CA GLY A 27 -15.60 -10.47 -10.71
C GLY A 27 -14.58 -9.61 -9.94
N ARG A 28 -13.73 -10.22 -9.09
CA ARG A 28 -12.64 -9.50 -8.40
C ARG A 28 -11.31 -9.71 -9.13
N LYS A 29 -11.22 -9.16 -10.35
CA LYS A 29 -10.05 -9.28 -11.24
C LYS A 29 -8.91 -8.30 -10.93
N LYS A 30 -9.14 -7.31 -10.06
CA LYS A 30 -8.16 -6.29 -9.70
C LYS A 30 -8.06 -6.17 -8.18
N PHE A 31 -6.84 -6.18 -7.66
CA PHE A 31 -6.52 -6.04 -6.25
C PHE A 31 -5.99 -4.63 -6.03
N CYS A 32 -6.86 -3.69 -5.60
CA CYS A 32 -6.47 -2.29 -5.37
C CYS A 32 -5.88 -1.64 -6.66
N ASP A 33 -5.78 -0.32 -6.69
CA ASP A 33 -4.91 0.34 -7.66
C ASP A 33 -3.49 0.31 -7.11
N THR A 34 -2.78 -0.81 -7.36
CA THR A 34 -1.41 -1.01 -6.87
C THR A 34 -0.42 -0.34 -7.82
N VAL A 35 0.47 0.49 -7.27
CA VAL A 35 1.58 1.10 -8.02
C VAL A 35 2.86 0.31 -7.73
N ARG A 36 3.54 -0.16 -8.77
CA ARG A 36 4.83 -0.83 -8.63
C ARG A 36 5.93 0.22 -8.47
N LEU A 37 6.68 0.14 -7.38
CA LEU A 37 7.88 0.95 -7.14
C LEU A 37 9.12 0.15 -7.57
N GLU A 38 10.16 0.87 -7.99
CA GLU A 38 11.45 0.28 -8.32
C GLU A 38 12.26 -0.05 -7.03
N PRO A 39 13.20 -1.01 -7.09
CA PRO A 39 13.88 -1.54 -5.89
C PRO A 39 14.65 -0.50 -5.07
N ASP A 40 15.23 0.49 -5.74
CA ASP A 40 15.93 1.62 -5.14
C ASP A 40 14.98 2.50 -4.32
N VAL A 41 13.79 2.78 -4.84
CA VAL A 41 12.76 3.55 -4.15
C VAL A 41 12.24 2.80 -2.92
N ILE A 42 12.03 1.49 -3.04
CA ILE A 42 11.63 0.65 -1.91
C ILE A 42 12.69 0.64 -0.81
N ALA A 43 13.97 0.63 -1.18
CA ALA A 43 15.08 0.68 -0.22
C ALA A 43 15.19 2.05 0.48
N ALA A 44 14.83 3.14 -0.22
CA ALA A 44 14.89 4.49 0.31
C ALA A 44 13.70 4.86 1.22
N PHE A 45 12.52 4.27 0.99
CA PHE A 45 11.30 4.62 1.71
C PHE A 45 10.75 3.44 2.52
N PRO A 46 10.57 3.57 3.85
CA PRO A 46 10.19 2.46 4.71
C PRO A 46 8.73 2.00 4.52
N ASN A 47 7.84 2.87 4.02
CA ASN A 47 6.43 2.54 3.78
C ASN A 47 5.78 3.48 2.73
N ALA A 48 4.55 3.17 2.36
CA ALA A 48 3.78 3.95 1.38
C ALA A 48 3.43 5.37 1.86
N GLU A 49 3.29 5.60 3.16
CA GLU A 49 2.99 6.92 3.71
C GLU A 49 4.18 7.87 3.48
N ALA A 50 5.40 7.41 3.72
CA ALA A 50 6.63 8.17 3.46
C ALA A 50 6.78 8.56 1.98
N VAL A 51 6.46 7.65 1.06
CA VAL A 51 6.47 7.94 -0.39
C VAL A 51 5.44 9.02 -0.73
N ASN A 52 4.23 8.90 -0.21
CA ASN A 52 3.15 9.84 -0.51
C ASN A 52 3.44 11.25 0.00
N GLU A 53 3.98 11.37 1.22
CA GLU A 53 4.37 12.66 1.78
C GLU A 53 5.48 13.33 0.96
N ALA A 54 6.51 12.56 0.54
CA ALA A 54 7.57 13.09 -0.32
C ALA A 54 7.03 13.60 -1.67
N LEU A 55 6.14 12.85 -2.31
CA LEU A 55 5.52 13.26 -3.58
C LEU A 55 4.62 14.48 -3.43
N ARG A 56 3.84 14.58 -2.33
CA ARG A 56 3.02 15.76 -2.02
C ARG A 56 3.87 17.00 -1.83
N TYR A 57 4.98 16.88 -1.11
CA TYR A 57 5.93 17.97 -0.92
C TYR A 57 6.50 18.47 -2.26
N LEU A 58 6.91 17.56 -3.15
CA LEU A 58 7.39 17.92 -4.49
C LEU A 58 6.33 18.66 -5.31
N ILE A 59 5.07 18.21 -5.24
CA ILE A 59 3.95 18.89 -5.90
C ILE A 59 3.78 20.31 -5.35
N GLU A 60 3.89 20.51 -4.04
CA GLU A 60 3.77 21.82 -3.42
C GLU A 60 4.88 22.77 -3.88
N VAL A 61 6.13 22.30 -3.89
CA VAL A 61 7.29 23.07 -4.38
C VAL A 61 7.09 23.47 -5.85
N ALA A 62 6.65 22.54 -6.69
CA ALA A 62 6.38 22.79 -8.10
C ALA A 62 5.23 23.80 -8.33
N LYS A 63 4.18 23.77 -7.49
CA LYS A 63 3.10 24.77 -7.55
C LYS A 63 3.59 26.16 -7.17
N ARG A 64 4.46 26.26 -6.17
CA ARG A 64 5.02 27.55 -5.74
C ARG A 64 5.89 28.16 -6.85
N SER A 65 6.75 27.37 -7.50
CA SER A 65 7.62 27.86 -8.58
C SER A 65 6.84 28.31 -9.82
N THR A 66 5.82 27.56 -10.22
CA THR A 66 4.95 27.93 -11.36
C THR A 66 4.15 29.21 -11.08
N SER A 67 3.64 29.38 -9.85
CA SER A 67 2.94 30.61 -9.45
C SER A 67 3.85 31.85 -9.42
N GLN A 68 5.13 31.70 -9.11
CA GLN A 68 6.11 32.78 -9.15
C GLN A 68 6.44 33.18 -10.59
N SER A 69 6.55 32.21 -11.49
CA SER A 69 6.73 32.47 -12.92
C SER A 69 5.56 33.26 -13.50
N GLN A 70 4.32 32.93 -13.13
CA GLN A 70 3.12 33.65 -13.61
C GLN A 70 3.07 35.10 -13.13
N ARG A 71 3.38 35.36 -11.86
CA ARG A 71 3.45 36.74 -11.34
C ARG A 71 4.56 37.55 -12.01
N SER A 72 5.69 36.93 -12.34
CA SER A 72 6.78 37.62 -13.05
C SER A 72 6.46 37.95 -14.50
N SER A 73 5.56 37.20 -15.15
CA SER A 73 5.08 37.50 -16.50
C SER A 73 3.96 38.56 -16.55
N GLU A 74 3.23 38.77 -15.46
CA GLU A 74 2.17 39.80 -15.38
C GLU A 74 2.71 41.19 -14.99
N LEU A 75 3.91 41.25 -14.41
CA LEU A 75 4.59 42.50 -14.02
C LEU A 75 5.51 43.09 -15.10
N ARG A 76 5.48 42.56 -16.32
CA ARG A 76 6.31 42.97 -17.46
C ARG A 76 5.44 43.48 -18.61
#